data_AF-A0A2G9YI94-F1
#
_entry.id   AF-A0A2G9YI94-F1
#
_cell.length_a   1.000
_cell.length_b   1.000
_cell.length_c   1.000
_cell.angle_alpha   90.00
_cell.angle_beta   90.00
_cell.angle_gamma   90.00
#
_symmetry.space_group_name_H-M   'P 1'
#
loop_
_entity.id
_entity.type
_entity.pdbx_description
1 polymer ?
#
loop_
_entity_poly.entity_id
_entity_poly.type
_entity_poly.pdbx_seq_one_letter_code
_entity_poly.pdbx_strand_id
1 'polypeptide(L)' 'MQNFTILELLLVVLIFAIYFLPTLIAFLRQHKNSLAIFLLNLLLGWTVLGWVVSLVWSVMK' A
#
# COMPACT_ATOMS: atom_id res chain seq x y z
N MET A 1 -2.55 26.72 -19.56
CA MET A 1 -2.89 25.33 -19.15
C MET A 1 -1.62 24.53 -18.88
N GLN A 2 -0.80 24.92 -17.89
CA GLN A 2 0.52 24.29 -17.62
C GLN A 2 0.84 24.08 -16.12
N ASN A 3 -0.04 24.46 -15.18
CA ASN A 3 0.28 24.46 -13.73
C ASN A 3 -0.20 23.21 -12.97
N PHE A 4 -0.85 22.26 -13.64
CA PHE A 4 -1.50 21.11 -12.98
C PHE A 4 -0.56 19.91 -12.78
N THR A 5 0.57 19.86 -13.48
CA THR A 5 1.42 18.65 -13.56
C THR A 5 2.13 18.27 -12.25
N ILE A 6 2.61 19.24 -11.47
CA ILE A 6 3.30 18.97 -10.19
C ILE A 6 2.31 18.48 -9.14
N LEU A 7 1.13 19.10 -9.07
CA LEU A 7 0.08 18.71 -8.12
C LEU A 7 -0.46 17.32 -8.45
N GLU A 8 -0.67 17.01 -9.73
CA GLU A 8 -1.07 15.69 -10.20
C GLU A 8 -0.03 14.62 -9.83
N LEU A 9 1.26 14.90 -10.07
CA LEU A 9 2.34 13.98 -9.71
C LEU A 9 2.38 13.71 -8.20
N LEU A 10 2.25 14.76 -7.38
CA LEU A 10 2.22 14.64 -5.93
C LEU A 10 1.03 13.79 -5.45
N LEU A 11 -0.14 13.98 -6.05
CA LEU A 11 -1.35 13.20 -5.74
C LEU A 11 -1.15 11.72 -6.09
N VAL A 12 -0.58 11.41 -7.26
CA VAL A 12 -0.31 10.02 -7.66
C VAL A 12 0.66 9.36 -6.69
N VAL A 13 1.75 10.05 -6.32
CA VAL A 13 2.72 9.53 -5.35
C VAL A 13 2.07 9.29 -3.99
N LEU A 14 1.23 10.21 -3.51
CA LEU A 14 0.53 10.06 -2.24
C LEU A 14 -0.44 8.86 -2.25
N ILE A 15 -1.21 8.71 -3.33
CA ILE A 15 -2.12 7.57 -3.50
C ILE A 15 -1.35 6.26 -3.52
N PHE A 16 -0.23 6.19 -4.25
CA PHE A 16 0.63 5.01 -4.27
C PHE A 16 1.19 4.68 -2.89
N ALA A 17 1.64 5.69 -2.14
CA ALA A 17 2.15 5.50 -0.78
C ALA A 17 1.08 4.93 0.17
N ILE A 18 -0.16 5.43 0.09
CA ILE A 18 -1.28 4.93 0.88
C ILE A 18 -1.67 3.51 0.44
N TYR A 19 -1.71 3.26 -0.87
CA TYR A 19 -2.02 1.94 -1.41
C TYR A 19 -1.04 0.87 -0.92
N PHE A 20 0.26 1.19 -0.91
CA PHE A 20 1.31 0.28 -0.45
C PHE A 20 1.63 0.37 1.04
N LEU A 21 0.86 1.12 1.82
CA LEU A 21 1.04 1.25 3.28
C LEU A 21 1.11 -0.11 4.02
N PRO A 22 0.17 -1.07 3.83
CA PRO A 22 0.25 -2.39 4.48
C PRO A 22 1.53 -3.16 4.13
N THR A 23 1.94 -3.10 2.86
CA THR A 23 3.21 -3.68 2.41
C THR A 23 4.39 -3.04 3.14
N LEU A 24 4.42 -1.71 3.21
CA LEU A 24 5.50 -0.96 3.86
C LEU A 24 5.60 -1.30 5.35
N ILE A 25 4.47 -1.39 6.05
CA ILE A 25 4.41 -1.77 7.47
C ILE A 25 4.99 -3.18 7.67
N ALA A 26 4.62 -4.14 6.81
CA ALA A 26 5.13 -5.51 6.90
C ALA A 26 6.65 -5.57 6.74
N PHE A 27 7.20 -4.86 5.74
CA PHE A 27 8.65 -4.79 5.52
C PHE A 27 9.40 -4.07 6.66
N LEU A 28 8.90 -2.93 7.13
CA LEU A 28 9.51 -2.18 8.24
C LEU A 28 9.54 -3.00 9.54
N ARG A 29 8.55 -3.87 9.74
CA ARG A 29 8.47 -4.77 10.90
C ARG A 29 9.20 -6.10 10.68
N GLN A 30 9.84 -6.31 9.52
CA GLN A 30 10.46 -7.58 9.13
C GLN A 30 9.50 -8.77 9.31
N HIS A 31 8.22 -8.56 8.98
CA HIS A 31 7.19 -9.57 9.17
C HIS A 31 7.50 -10.80 8.30
N LYS A 32 7.43 -12.01 8.87
CA LYS A 32 7.78 -13.26 8.14
C LYS A 32 7.01 -13.42 6.83
N ASN A 33 5.77 -12.92 6.81
CA ASN A 33 4.88 -13.03 5.66
C ASN A 33 4.87 -11.74 4.81
N SER A 34 5.94 -10.93 4.83
CA SER A 34 6.00 -9.67 4.07
C SER A 34 5.72 -9.86 2.57
N LEU A 35 6.24 -10.93 1.97
CA LEU A 35 5.96 -11.26 0.57
C LEU A 35 4.49 -11.63 0.34
N ALA A 36 3.86 -12.37 1.25
CA ALA A 36 2.45 -12.73 1.12
C ALA A 36 1.54 -11.50 1.29
N ILE A 37 1.87 -10.61 2.23
CA ILE A 37 1.18 -9.33 2.41
C ILE A 37 1.36 -8.45 1.17
N PHE A 38 2.57 -8.40 0.61
CA PHE A 38 2.84 -7.67 -0.63
C PHE A 38 2.00 -8.20 -1.79
N LEU A 39 1.98 -9.51 -2.02
CA LEU A 39 1.21 -10.13 -3.10
C LEU A 39 -0.29 -9.93 -2.89
N LEU A 40 -0.80 -10.08 -1.67
CA LEU A 40 -2.20 -9.84 -1.34
C LEU A 40 -2.57 -8.37 -1.60
N ASN A 41 -1.72 -7.43 -1.18
CA ASN A 41 -1.93 -6.02 -1.43
C ASN A 41 -1.82 -5.65 -2.92
N LEU A 42 -0.92 -6.26 -3.67
CA LEU A 42 -0.75 -6.01 -5.10
C LEU A 42 -1.95 -6.54 -5.90
N LEU A 43 -2.41 -7.76 -5.59
CA LEU A 43 -3.45 -8.45 -6.36
C LEU A 43 -4.87 -8.09 -5.91
N LEU A 44 -5.09 -7.82 -4.62
CA LEU A 44 -6.41 -7.57 -4.03
C LEU A 44 -6.53 -6.20 -3.35
N GLY A 45 -5.47 -5.41 -3.26
CA GLY A 45 -5.51 -4.08 -2.62
C GLY A 45 -6.37 -3.05 -3.35
N TRP A 46 -6.74 -3.30 -4.61
CA TRP A 46 -7.73 -2.51 -5.34
C TRP A 46 -9.16 -2.69 -4.79
N THR A 47 -9.37 -3.73 -3.99
CA THR A 47 -10.60 -3.89 -3.19
C THR A 47 -10.38 -3.35 -1.79
N VAL A 48 -11.38 -2.64 -1.25
CA VAL A 48 -11.33 -2.15 0.14
C VAL A 48 -11.06 -3.30 1.12
N LEU A 49 -11.69 -4.45 0.90
CA LEU A 49 -11.50 -5.63 1.74
C LEU A 49 -10.07 -6.19 1.66
N GLY A 50 -9.51 -6.35 0.46
CA GLY A 50 -8.14 -6.85 0.30
C GLY A 50 -7.10 -5.91 0.91
N TRP A 51 -7.31 -4.59 0.80
CA TRP A 51 -6.45 -3.60 1.46
C TRP A 51 -6.56 -3.63 2.99
N VAL A 52 -7.78 -3.76 3.54
CA VAL A 52 -7.97 -3.88 4.99
C VAL A 52 -7.37 -5.18 5.53
N VAL A 53 -7.53 -6.30 4.81
CA VAL A 53 -6.94 -7.59 5.20
C VAL A 53 -5.41 -7.52 5.17
N SER A 54 -4.79 -6.94 4.14
CA SER A 54 -3.33 -6.77 4.09
C SER A 54 -2.85 -5.86 5.23
N LEU A 55 -3.60 -4.80 5.56
CA LEU A 55 -3.27 -3.89 6.67
C LEU A 55 -3.33 -4.58 8.01
N VAL A 56 -4.43 -5.28 8.32
CA VAL A 56 -4.57 -6.03 9.57
C VAL A 56 -3.47 -7.09 9.67
N TRP A 57 -3.21 -7.83 8.59
CA TRP A 57 -2.15 -8.83 8.58
C TRP A 57 -0.76 -8.22 8.78
N SER A 58 -0.49 -7.04 8.23
CA SER A 58 0.80 -6.33 8.40
C SER A 58 1.08 -5.91 9.84
N VAL A 59 0.03 -5.73 10.65
CA VAL A 59 0.17 -5.33 12.05
C VAL A 59 0.12 -6.50 13.04
N MET A 60 -0.40 -7.64 12.61
CA MET A 60 -0.38 -8.88 13.38
C MET A 60 1.07 -9.39 13.57
N LYS A 61 1.28 -10.22 14.58
CA LYS A 61 2.60 -10.71 15.00
C LYS A 61 3.12 -11.83 14.10
#